data_AF-A0A1G2DEG4-F1
#
_entry.id   AF-A0A1G2DEG4-F1
#
_cell.length_a   1.000
_cell.length_b   1.000
_cell.length_c   1.000
_cell.angle_alpha   90.00
_cell.angle_beta   90.00
_cell.angle_gamma   90.00
#
_symmetry.space_group_name_H-M   'P 1'
#
loop_
_entity.id
_entity.type
_entity.pdbx_description
1 polymer ?
#
loop_
_entity_poly.entity_id
_entity_poly.type
_entity_poly.pdbx_seq_one_letter_code
_entity_poly.pdbx_strand_id
1 'polypeptide(L)'
;MDFFSNLNLGCAVNKVLTTEGMLFDIFVLLATAIFFFVFKRKVKYPLAHFGIILSGVLIFEMFTSPMWDNPHLGAFAYFYKDVSWILSLGWSVMMLSALWIADLIAPKAKELARFGVGLVVMTIAGIIAESVVLALGLRAYAPEVHAALSGIMVANVPLEALYYIPVFSVLIMGFYKYWSFILDGRPAVPIKKGRFVRNFLIVALSVFFFELMIEPMVENRLLPEWSYIYRDISILLTGFWVLLVFVAEALVERFFAAHSLPDRFVMTLLAIAVVATPIEGWLIGHGFRVYGESATRDFVGISMPFSGVPIEVVFAIPLYFALILGLSKFVQLCLDNKR
;
A
#
# COMPACT_ATOMS: atom_id res chain seq x y z
N MET A 1 10.23 35.05 16.69
CA MET A 1 9.94 34.45 15.37
C MET A 1 10.96 33.33 15.06
N ASP A 2 11.43 32.58 16.07
CA ASP A 2 12.48 31.55 15.93
C ASP A 2 12.08 30.20 16.54
N PHE A 3 10.77 29.91 16.58
CA PHE A 3 10.29 28.58 16.99
C PHE A 3 10.35 27.56 15.83
N PHE A 4 10.44 28.03 14.58
CA PHE A 4 10.50 27.17 13.39
C PHE A 4 11.92 26.89 12.89
N SER A 5 12.95 27.61 13.34
CA SER A 5 14.33 27.40 12.91
C SER A 5 15.03 26.25 13.67
N ASN A 6 14.52 25.83 14.82
CA ASN A 6 15.01 24.67 15.58
C ASN A 6 14.22 23.38 15.31
N LEU A 7 13.22 23.41 14.43
CA LEU A 7 12.70 22.22 13.77
C LEU A 7 13.61 21.86 12.59
N ASN A 8 14.90 21.61 12.87
CA ASN A 8 15.73 20.75 12.01
C ASN A 8 15.19 19.31 12.16
N LEU A 9 13.94 19.12 11.69
CA LEU A 9 13.25 17.85 11.57
C LEU A 9 13.99 17.03 10.53
N GLY A 10 15.05 16.33 10.91
CA GLY A 10 15.58 15.09 10.31
C GLY A 10 15.59 14.90 8.78
N CYS A 11 15.42 15.94 7.96
CA CYS A 11 15.29 15.85 6.51
C CYS A 11 16.69 15.70 5.92
N ALA A 12 17.15 14.45 5.89
CA ALA A 12 18.44 14.07 5.33
C ALA A 12 18.43 14.04 3.78
N VAL A 13 17.25 14.16 3.14
CA VAL A 13 17.13 14.08 1.68
C VAL A 13 17.43 15.43 1.01
N ASN A 14 18.28 15.40 -0.01
CA ASN A 14 18.62 16.57 -0.82
C ASN A 14 17.42 17.00 -1.68
N LYS A 15 16.77 18.11 -1.32
CA LYS A 15 15.62 18.69 -2.05
C LYS A 15 16.00 19.75 -3.08
N VAL A 16 17.28 19.88 -3.43
CA VAL A 16 17.74 20.80 -4.49
C VAL A 16 17.26 20.29 -5.84
N LEU A 17 16.43 21.07 -6.53
CA LEU A 17 15.88 20.72 -7.84
C LEU A 17 17.01 20.62 -8.88
N THR A 18 17.13 19.46 -9.52
CA THR A 18 18.02 19.26 -10.67
C THR A 18 17.28 19.42 -11.99
N THR A 19 18.01 19.51 -13.10
CA THR A 19 17.42 19.57 -14.45
C THR A 19 16.59 18.31 -14.73
N GLU A 20 17.11 17.15 -14.34
CA GLU A 20 16.48 15.84 -14.46
C GLU A 20 15.18 15.79 -13.64
N GLY A 21 15.21 16.27 -12.39
CA GLY A 21 14.03 16.38 -11.54
C GLY A 21 12.95 17.28 -12.14
N MET A 22 13.34 18.46 -12.63
CA MET A 22 12.39 19.38 -13.27
C MET A 22 11.75 18.78 -14.53
N LEU A 23 12.54 18.13 -15.38
CA LEU A 23 12.02 17.46 -16.59
C LEU A 23 11.09 16.30 -16.24
N PHE A 24 11.43 15.53 -15.21
CA PHE A 24 10.59 14.47 -14.68
C PHE A 24 9.25 15.00 -14.18
N ASP A 25 9.26 16.07 -13.38
CA ASP A 25 8.04 16.69 -12.85
C ASP A 25 7.12 17.18 -13.96
N ILE A 26 7.68 17.91 -14.94
CA ILE A 26 6.93 18.37 -16.12
C ILE A 26 6.33 17.17 -16.86
N PHE A 27 7.11 16.11 -17.08
CA PHE A 27 6.65 14.92 -17.76
C PHE A 27 5.48 14.26 -17.02
N VAL A 28 5.58 14.04 -15.70
CA VAL A 28 4.52 13.41 -14.90
C VAL A 28 3.25 14.27 -14.90
N LEU A 29 3.38 15.59 -14.76
CA LEU A 29 2.23 16.51 -14.79
C LEU A 29 1.53 16.50 -16.15
N LEU A 30 2.30 16.54 -17.25
CA LEU A 30 1.75 16.46 -18.61
C LEU A 30 1.09 15.10 -18.87
N ALA A 31 1.75 14.00 -18.50
CA ALA A 31 1.20 12.65 -18.63
C ALA A 31 -0.11 12.50 -17.84
N THR A 32 -0.17 13.06 -16.62
CA THR A 32 -1.38 13.09 -15.79
C THR A 32 -2.49 13.89 -16.46
N ALA A 33 -2.19 15.08 -16.99
CA ALA A 33 -3.17 15.91 -17.69
C ALA A 33 -3.73 15.22 -18.94
N ILE A 34 -2.87 14.59 -19.75
CA ILE A 34 -3.26 13.83 -20.95
C ILE A 34 -4.11 12.62 -20.55
N PHE A 35 -3.68 11.86 -19.54
CA PHE A 35 -4.43 10.72 -19.02
C PHE A 35 -5.84 11.15 -18.61
N PHE A 36 -5.97 12.20 -17.80
CA PHE A 36 -7.28 12.70 -17.38
C PHE A 36 -8.15 13.18 -18.55
N PHE A 37 -7.55 13.81 -19.56
CA PHE A 37 -8.27 14.25 -20.75
C PHE A 37 -8.88 13.07 -21.52
N VAL A 38 -8.19 11.94 -21.59
CA VAL A 38 -8.68 10.70 -22.22
C VAL A 38 -9.66 9.97 -21.30
N PHE A 39 -9.29 9.79 -20.03
CA PHE A 39 -10.02 9.00 -19.04
C PHE A 39 -11.42 9.54 -18.76
N LYS A 40 -11.57 10.88 -18.69
CA LYS A 40 -12.88 11.53 -18.46
C LYS A 40 -13.90 11.27 -19.57
N ARG A 41 -13.48 10.85 -20.77
CA ARG A 41 -14.38 10.53 -21.88
C ARG A 41 -14.96 9.12 -21.79
N LYS A 42 -14.38 8.25 -20.93
CA LYS A 42 -14.71 6.83 -20.85
C LYS A 42 -15.30 6.42 -19.50
N VAL A 43 -15.00 7.17 -18.45
CA VAL A 43 -15.39 6.85 -17.07
C VAL A 43 -16.32 7.93 -16.53
N LYS A 44 -17.42 7.51 -15.88
CA LYS A 44 -18.47 8.42 -15.37
C LYS A 44 -17.96 9.35 -14.26
N TYR A 45 -17.09 8.86 -13.39
CA TYR A 45 -16.57 9.58 -12.21
C TYR A 45 -15.03 9.60 -12.17
N PRO A 46 -14.36 10.18 -13.16
CA PRO A 46 -12.92 10.03 -13.35
C PRO A 46 -12.11 10.55 -12.15
N LEU A 47 -12.52 11.68 -11.56
CA LEU A 47 -11.86 12.26 -10.40
C LEU A 47 -12.01 11.39 -9.14
N ALA A 48 -13.16 10.74 -8.95
CA ALA A 48 -13.36 9.86 -7.80
C ALA A 48 -12.53 8.57 -7.94
N HIS A 49 -12.50 7.97 -9.13
CA HIS A 49 -11.63 6.82 -9.43
C HIS A 49 -10.16 7.17 -9.20
N PHE A 50 -9.72 8.35 -9.66
CA PHE A 50 -8.38 8.84 -9.41
C PHE A 50 -8.10 9.10 -7.92
N GLY A 51 -9.02 9.75 -7.21
CA GLY A 51 -8.88 10.01 -5.78
C GLY A 51 -8.74 8.74 -4.96
N ILE A 52 -9.51 7.69 -5.28
CA ILE A 52 -9.41 6.39 -4.61
C ILE A 52 -8.04 5.76 -4.83
N ILE A 53 -7.55 5.69 -6.08
CA ILE A 53 -6.25 5.05 -6.34
C ILE A 53 -5.11 5.88 -5.74
N LEU A 54 -5.18 7.21 -5.84
CA LEU A 54 -4.20 8.11 -5.25
C LEU A 54 -4.18 7.96 -3.73
N SER A 55 -5.34 7.77 -3.09
CA SER A 55 -5.40 7.48 -1.66
C SER A 55 -4.69 6.17 -1.32
N GLY A 56 -4.87 5.12 -2.12
CA GLY A 56 -4.16 3.85 -1.96
C GLY A 56 -2.64 3.99 -2.13
N VAL A 57 -2.20 4.75 -3.15
CA VAL A 57 -0.78 5.08 -3.37
C VAL A 57 -0.22 5.91 -2.23
N LEU A 58 -0.93 6.93 -1.74
CA LEU A 58 -0.47 7.75 -0.63
C LEU A 58 -0.39 6.96 0.68
N ILE A 59 -1.36 6.07 0.95
CA ILE A 59 -1.28 5.15 2.10
C ILE A 59 -0.01 4.33 2.03
N PHE A 60 0.27 3.75 0.85
CA PHE A 60 1.48 2.99 0.62
C PHE A 60 2.73 3.85 0.83
N GLU A 61 2.85 4.97 0.11
CA GLU A 61 4.02 5.86 0.15
C GLU A 61 4.28 6.45 1.55
N MET A 62 3.25 6.80 2.31
CA MET A 62 3.43 7.25 3.70
C MET A 62 3.96 6.14 4.60
N PHE A 63 3.51 4.91 4.40
CA PHE A 63 3.97 3.78 5.20
C PHE A 63 5.40 3.40 4.85
N THR A 64 5.71 3.39 3.56
CA THR A 64 6.99 2.93 3.02
C THR A 64 8.00 4.05 2.82
N SER A 65 7.69 5.27 3.28
CA SER A 65 8.62 6.41 3.21
C SER A 65 9.98 6.10 3.82
N PRO A 66 10.12 5.31 4.91
CA PRO A 66 11.43 4.98 5.44
C PRO A 66 12.26 4.02 4.57
N MET A 67 11.67 3.42 3.53
CA MET A 67 12.34 2.48 2.64
C MET A 67 13.08 3.16 1.49
N TRP A 68 12.79 4.44 1.23
CA TRP A 68 13.40 5.16 0.11
C TRP A 68 13.58 6.63 0.39
N ASP A 69 14.63 7.15 -0.21
CA ASP A 69 14.86 8.58 -0.34
C ASP A 69 14.43 9.03 -1.73
N ASN A 70 13.72 10.14 -1.84
CA ASN A 70 13.33 10.73 -3.12
C ASN A 70 14.05 12.06 -3.33
N PRO A 71 15.35 12.10 -3.66
CA PRO A 71 16.08 13.37 -3.79
C PRO A 71 15.74 14.12 -5.10
N HIS A 72 16.18 15.36 -5.17
CA HIS A 72 16.28 16.17 -6.41
C HIS A 72 14.97 16.62 -7.10
N LEU A 73 13.79 16.38 -6.52
CA LEU A 73 12.50 16.79 -7.08
C LEU A 73 12.09 18.24 -6.74
N GLY A 74 12.90 18.96 -5.96
CA GLY A 74 12.57 20.31 -5.50
C GLY A 74 11.55 20.32 -4.36
N ALA A 75 11.70 21.27 -3.42
CA ALA A 75 10.90 21.31 -2.19
C ALA A 75 9.36 21.30 -2.42
N PHE A 76 8.89 21.80 -3.55
CA PHE A 76 7.47 21.84 -3.89
C PHE A 76 6.87 20.46 -4.18
N ALA A 77 7.68 19.47 -4.57
CA ALA A 77 7.24 18.14 -4.98
C ALA A 77 6.87 17.24 -3.79
N TYR A 78 7.18 17.65 -2.56
CA TYR A 78 6.98 16.84 -1.34
C TYR A 78 5.73 17.28 -0.60
N PHE A 79 4.95 16.31 -0.15
CA PHE A 79 3.76 16.56 0.68
C PHE A 79 4.04 16.29 2.16
N TYR A 80 4.78 15.22 2.47
CA TYR A 80 5.13 14.84 3.83
C TYR A 80 6.51 14.21 3.86
N LYS A 81 7.47 14.85 4.54
CA LYS A 81 8.89 14.44 4.57
C LYS A 81 9.44 14.17 3.17
N ASP A 82 9.66 12.91 2.82
CA ASP A 82 10.23 12.44 1.56
C ASP A 82 9.17 11.82 0.62
N VAL A 83 7.91 11.80 1.04
CA VAL A 83 6.76 11.43 0.21
C VAL A 83 6.50 12.51 -0.82
N SER A 84 6.74 12.18 -2.09
CA SER A 84 6.48 13.07 -3.23
C SER A 84 5.06 12.90 -3.76
N TRP A 85 4.30 14.00 -3.84
CA TRP A 85 2.99 13.96 -4.48
C TRP A 85 3.12 13.79 -5.99
N ILE A 86 4.22 14.23 -6.61
CA ILE A 86 4.46 14.05 -8.05
C ILE A 86 4.67 12.57 -8.36
N LEU A 87 5.54 11.87 -7.62
CA LEU A 87 5.68 10.42 -7.77
C LEU A 87 4.35 9.70 -7.52
N SER A 88 3.61 10.13 -6.48
CA SER A 88 2.29 9.55 -6.17
C SER A 88 1.29 9.72 -7.32
N LEU A 89 1.30 10.87 -8.01
CA LEU A 89 0.49 11.07 -9.22
C LEU A 89 0.93 10.13 -10.35
N GLY A 90 2.24 10.01 -10.59
CA GLY A 90 2.81 9.13 -11.60
C GLY A 90 2.38 7.67 -11.42
N TRP A 91 2.57 7.13 -10.21
CA TRP A 91 2.13 5.78 -9.86
C TRP A 91 0.62 5.59 -10.01
N SER A 92 -0.18 6.56 -9.59
CA SER A 92 -1.65 6.53 -9.69
C SER A 92 -2.13 6.47 -11.15
N VAL A 93 -1.57 7.31 -12.01
CA VAL A 93 -1.86 7.34 -13.45
C VAL A 93 -1.44 6.04 -14.11
N MET A 94 -0.25 5.52 -13.75
CA MET A 94 0.27 4.28 -14.30
C MET A 94 -0.61 3.08 -13.94
N MET A 95 -1.04 2.95 -12.68
CA MET A 95 -1.93 1.87 -12.24
C MET A 95 -3.30 1.93 -12.90
N LEU A 96 -3.93 3.11 -13.00
CA LEU A 96 -5.20 3.23 -13.72
C LEU A 96 -5.06 2.94 -15.21
N SER A 97 -3.95 3.38 -15.82
CA SER A 97 -3.65 3.08 -17.21
C SER A 97 -3.49 1.58 -17.42
N ALA A 98 -2.79 0.87 -16.52
CA ALA A 98 -2.63 -0.58 -16.58
C ALA A 98 -3.98 -1.31 -16.49
N LEU A 99 -4.88 -0.88 -15.59
CA LEU A 99 -6.23 -1.44 -15.50
C LEU A 99 -7.06 -1.16 -16.75
N TRP A 100 -6.96 0.05 -17.29
CA TRP A 100 -7.66 0.42 -18.52
C TRP A 100 -7.14 -0.38 -19.74
N ILE A 101 -5.83 -0.54 -19.86
CA ILE A 101 -5.19 -1.39 -20.89
C ILE A 101 -5.65 -2.84 -20.74
N ALA A 102 -5.76 -3.36 -19.52
CA ALA A 102 -6.27 -4.71 -19.29
C ALA A 102 -7.71 -4.90 -19.76
N ASP A 103 -8.57 -3.88 -19.60
CA ASP A 103 -9.93 -3.88 -20.15
C ASP A 103 -9.93 -3.89 -21.69
N LEU A 104 -8.91 -3.32 -22.34
CA LEU A 104 -8.74 -3.37 -23.80
C LEU A 104 -8.18 -4.71 -24.29
N ILE A 105 -7.23 -5.31 -23.56
CA ILE A 105 -6.61 -6.59 -23.91
C ILE A 105 -7.59 -7.75 -23.72
N ALA A 106 -8.35 -7.75 -22.62
CA ALA A 106 -9.18 -8.88 -22.21
C ALA A 106 -10.64 -8.47 -21.92
N PRO A 107 -11.36 -7.82 -22.86
CA PRO A 107 -12.67 -7.20 -22.61
C PRO A 107 -13.77 -8.18 -22.19
N LYS A 108 -13.64 -9.46 -22.58
CA LYS A 108 -14.60 -10.53 -22.26
C LYS A 108 -14.18 -11.38 -21.05
N ALA A 109 -13.02 -11.12 -20.48
CA ALA A 109 -12.53 -11.90 -19.35
C ALA A 109 -13.24 -11.47 -18.05
N LYS A 110 -13.34 -12.42 -17.11
CA LYS A 110 -13.87 -12.16 -15.77
C LYS A 110 -13.04 -11.09 -15.07
N GLU A 111 -13.65 -10.36 -14.13
CA GLU A 111 -12.99 -9.24 -13.45
C GLU A 111 -11.65 -9.64 -12.81
N LEU A 112 -11.53 -10.82 -12.18
CA LEU A 112 -10.24 -11.30 -11.63
C LEU A 112 -9.18 -11.58 -12.69
N ALA A 113 -9.57 -12.08 -13.86
CA ALA A 113 -8.64 -12.31 -14.95
C ALA A 113 -8.17 -10.98 -15.55
N ARG A 114 -9.07 -10.01 -15.73
CA ARG A 114 -8.71 -8.64 -16.14
C ARG A 114 -7.81 -7.96 -15.11
N PHE A 115 -8.09 -8.15 -13.83
CA PHE A 115 -7.23 -7.68 -12.74
C PHE A 115 -5.82 -8.30 -12.83
N GLY A 116 -5.72 -9.61 -13.05
CA GLY A 116 -4.43 -10.28 -13.27
C GLY A 116 -3.66 -9.74 -14.48
N VAL A 117 -4.34 -9.51 -15.62
CA VAL A 117 -3.73 -8.87 -16.79
C VAL A 117 -3.25 -7.45 -16.43
N GLY A 118 -4.06 -6.69 -15.71
CA GLY A 118 -3.69 -5.35 -15.22
C GLY A 118 -2.46 -5.38 -14.33
N LEU A 119 -2.33 -6.37 -13.44
CA LEU A 119 -1.14 -6.55 -12.61
C LEU A 119 0.10 -6.86 -13.44
N VAL A 120 0.00 -7.69 -14.48
CA VAL A 120 1.12 -7.96 -15.38
C VAL A 120 1.56 -6.69 -16.11
N VAL A 121 0.61 -5.95 -16.69
CA VAL A 121 0.89 -4.67 -17.37
C VAL A 121 1.53 -3.67 -16.39
N MET A 122 0.97 -3.55 -15.17
CA MET A 122 1.47 -2.67 -14.12
C MET A 122 2.88 -3.08 -13.67
N THR A 123 3.16 -4.38 -13.56
CA THR A 123 4.48 -4.87 -13.14
C THR A 123 5.53 -4.49 -14.17
N ILE A 124 5.27 -4.71 -15.46
CA ILE A 124 6.19 -4.33 -16.53
C ILE A 124 6.42 -2.81 -16.53
N ALA A 125 5.34 -2.02 -16.47
CA ALA A 125 5.44 -0.56 -16.46
C ALA A 125 6.16 -0.03 -15.22
N GLY A 126 5.88 -0.60 -14.05
CA GLY A 126 6.51 -0.26 -12.78
C GLY A 126 8.00 -0.55 -12.77
N ILE A 127 8.44 -1.70 -13.32
CA ILE A 127 9.87 -2.02 -13.41
C ILE A 127 10.60 -0.99 -14.29
N ILE A 128 10.01 -0.63 -15.43
CA ILE A 128 10.56 0.40 -16.32
C ILE A 128 10.63 1.75 -15.60
N ALA A 129 9.54 2.17 -14.96
CA ALA A 129 9.47 3.44 -14.25
C ALA A 129 10.49 3.51 -13.10
N GLU A 130 10.58 2.46 -12.29
CA GLU A 130 11.54 2.35 -11.18
C GLU A 130 12.99 2.42 -11.70
N SER A 131 13.30 1.70 -12.78
CA SER A 131 14.62 1.75 -13.42
C SER A 131 14.97 3.17 -13.86
N VAL A 132 14.01 3.91 -14.42
CA VAL A 132 14.21 5.29 -14.87
C VAL A 132 14.44 6.23 -13.70
N VAL A 133 13.62 6.19 -12.64
CA VAL A 133 13.80 7.11 -11.50
C VAL A 133 15.09 6.85 -10.73
N LEU A 134 15.53 5.59 -10.62
CA LEU A 134 16.84 5.23 -10.06
C LEU A 134 17.98 5.75 -10.95
N ALA A 135 17.88 5.56 -12.26
CA ALA A 135 18.92 6.01 -13.21
C ALA A 135 19.07 7.54 -13.25
N LEU A 136 17.96 8.27 -13.05
CA LEU A 136 17.96 9.73 -12.94
C LEU A 136 18.41 10.23 -11.56
N GLY A 137 18.62 9.33 -10.59
CA GLY A 137 18.95 9.70 -9.21
C GLY A 137 17.83 10.46 -8.51
N LEU A 138 16.57 10.17 -8.85
CA LEU A 138 15.36 10.74 -8.24
C LEU A 138 14.77 9.85 -7.14
N ARG A 139 15.27 8.61 -7.03
CA ARG A 139 14.95 7.65 -5.97
C ARG A 139 16.23 6.93 -5.55
N ALA A 140 16.34 6.61 -4.26
CA ALA A 140 17.38 5.75 -3.69
C ALA A 140 16.75 4.86 -2.61
N TYR A 141 17.36 3.71 -2.34
CA TYR A 141 16.90 2.79 -1.30
C TYR A 141 17.55 3.12 0.05
N ALA A 142 16.81 2.95 1.13
CA ALA A 142 17.34 3.10 2.48
C ALA A 142 18.36 1.98 2.81
N PRO A 143 19.27 2.19 3.79
CA PRO A 143 20.26 1.19 4.18
C PRO A 143 19.68 -0.17 4.55
N GLU A 144 18.51 -0.19 5.21
CA GLU A 144 17.81 -1.42 5.59
C GLU A 144 17.34 -2.20 4.38
N VAL A 145 16.81 -1.50 3.37
CA VAL A 145 16.43 -2.12 2.09
C VAL A 145 17.67 -2.68 1.41
N HIS A 146 18.78 -1.92 1.37
CA HIS A 146 20.04 -2.38 0.82
C HIS A 146 20.59 -3.63 1.53
N ALA A 147 20.50 -3.70 2.85
CA ALA A 147 20.89 -4.86 3.64
C ALA A 147 20.03 -6.10 3.33
N ALA A 148 18.78 -5.89 2.95
CA ALA A 148 17.85 -6.94 2.54
C ALA A 148 18.04 -7.38 1.06
N LEU A 149 18.88 -6.74 0.25
CA LEU A 149 19.12 -7.14 -1.14
C LEU A 149 20.12 -8.30 -1.23
N SER A 150 19.86 -9.27 -2.11
CA SER A 150 20.82 -10.35 -2.43
C SER A 150 22.03 -9.89 -3.23
N GLY A 151 22.01 -8.64 -3.73
CA GLY A 151 23.01 -8.09 -4.63
C GLY A 151 22.83 -8.47 -6.10
N ILE A 152 21.80 -9.28 -6.44
CA ILE A 152 21.47 -9.61 -7.83
C ILE A 152 20.71 -8.44 -8.46
N MET A 153 21.27 -7.86 -9.52
CA MET A 153 20.67 -6.75 -10.26
C MET A 153 20.11 -7.21 -11.60
N VAL A 154 18.91 -6.77 -11.94
CA VAL A 154 18.27 -6.95 -13.26
C VAL A 154 17.90 -5.56 -13.78
N ALA A 155 18.51 -5.13 -14.89
CA ALA A 155 18.34 -3.78 -15.44
C ALA A 155 18.61 -2.65 -14.41
N ASN A 156 19.66 -2.80 -13.59
CA ASN A 156 20.02 -1.90 -12.48
C ASN A 156 19.00 -1.82 -11.34
N VAL A 157 17.97 -2.67 -11.35
CA VAL A 157 17.01 -2.82 -10.24
C VAL A 157 17.34 -4.10 -9.48
N PRO A 158 17.42 -4.06 -8.14
CA PRO A 158 17.61 -5.27 -7.36
C PRO A 158 16.49 -6.28 -7.63
N LEU A 159 16.83 -7.57 -7.71
CA LEU A 159 15.85 -8.64 -7.93
C LEU A 159 14.71 -8.57 -6.91
N GLU A 160 15.03 -8.18 -5.67
CA GLU A 160 14.04 -8.01 -4.60
C GLU A 160 13.04 -6.91 -4.93
N ALA A 161 13.51 -5.77 -5.43
CA ALA A 161 12.65 -4.67 -5.85
C ALA A 161 11.68 -5.08 -6.97
N LEU A 162 12.05 -6.07 -7.80
CA LEU A 162 11.16 -6.61 -8.83
C LEU A 162 9.94 -7.34 -8.26
N TYR A 163 10.04 -8.02 -7.10
CA TYR A 163 8.88 -8.66 -6.49
C TYR A 163 8.05 -7.70 -5.64
N TYR A 164 8.62 -6.60 -5.14
CA TYR A 164 7.86 -5.57 -4.40
C TYR A 164 6.79 -4.92 -5.28
N ILE A 165 7.12 -4.62 -6.56
CA ILE A 165 6.20 -3.99 -7.50
C ILE A 165 4.86 -4.71 -7.65
N PRO A 166 4.81 -6.01 -7.99
CA PRO A 166 3.55 -6.74 -8.08
C PRO A 166 2.84 -6.84 -6.71
N VAL A 167 3.59 -6.94 -5.60
CA VAL A 167 3.04 -7.06 -4.24
C VAL A 167 2.32 -5.79 -3.79
N PHE A 168 2.94 -4.61 -3.90
CA PHE A 168 2.23 -3.38 -3.52
C PHE A 168 1.13 -3.03 -4.52
N SER A 169 1.35 -3.32 -5.80
CA SER A 169 0.38 -3.05 -6.85
C SER A 169 -0.90 -3.90 -6.66
N VAL A 170 -0.79 -5.16 -6.23
CA VAL A 170 -1.98 -5.98 -5.91
C VAL A 170 -2.79 -5.42 -4.75
N LEU A 171 -2.13 -4.90 -3.71
CA LEU A 171 -2.80 -4.27 -2.57
C LEU A 171 -3.52 -2.98 -2.97
N ILE A 172 -2.83 -2.05 -3.65
CA ILE A 172 -3.39 -0.74 -4.04
C ILE A 172 -4.47 -0.90 -5.10
N MET A 173 -4.21 -1.69 -6.15
CA MET A 173 -5.18 -1.91 -7.23
C MET A 173 -6.38 -2.71 -6.71
N GLY A 174 -6.18 -3.65 -5.78
CA GLY A 174 -7.25 -4.37 -5.10
C GLY A 174 -8.14 -3.45 -4.27
N PHE A 175 -7.53 -2.57 -3.47
CA PHE A 175 -8.22 -1.50 -2.75
C PHE A 175 -9.03 -0.59 -3.70
N TYR A 176 -8.40 -0.13 -4.78
CA TYR A 176 -9.08 0.67 -5.80
C TYR A 176 -10.26 -0.08 -6.40
N LYS A 177 -10.09 -1.35 -6.80
CA LYS A 177 -11.16 -2.14 -7.42
C LYS A 177 -12.32 -2.36 -6.46
N TYR A 178 -12.08 -2.59 -5.17
CA TYR A 178 -13.16 -2.68 -4.17
C TYR A 178 -14.03 -1.41 -4.15
N TRP A 179 -13.41 -0.24 -4.05
CA TRP A 179 -14.14 1.03 -4.03
C TRP A 179 -14.74 1.38 -5.38
N SER A 180 -14.11 0.98 -6.48
CA SER A 180 -14.66 1.10 -7.85
C SER A 180 -15.98 0.33 -7.99
N PHE A 181 -16.11 -0.87 -7.40
CA PHE A 181 -17.38 -1.61 -7.36
C PHE A 181 -18.50 -0.81 -6.70
N ILE A 182 -18.19 -0.14 -5.59
CA ILE A 182 -19.13 0.69 -4.82
C ILE A 182 -19.48 1.94 -5.62
N LEU A 183 -18.48 2.65 -6.12
CA LEU A 183 -18.62 3.91 -6.84
C LEU A 183 -19.44 3.75 -8.13
N ASP A 184 -19.22 2.66 -8.86
CA ASP A 184 -19.96 2.35 -10.08
C ASP A 184 -21.35 1.74 -9.81
N GLY A 185 -21.72 1.55 -8.54
CA GLY A 185 -23.02 0.98 -8.15
C GLY A 185 -23.23 -0.45 -8.64
N ARG A 186 -22.15 -1.24 -8.76
CA ARG A 186 -22.25 -2.61 -9.25
C ARG A 186 -23.02 -3.45 -8.22
N PRO A 187 -24.06 -4.18 -8.62
CA PRO A 187 -24.85 -4.97 -7.69
C PRO A 187 -24.01 -6.11 -7.11
N ALA A 188 -23.77 -6.05 -5.79
CA ALA A 188 -23.14 -7.12 -5.03
C ALA A 188 -24.24 -7.96 -4.36
N VAL A 189 -24.38 -9.22 -4.80
CA VAL A 189 -25.40 -10.11 -4.23
C VAL A 189 -24.90 -10.63 -2.88
N PRO A 190 -25.65 -10.42 -1.78
CA PRO A 190 -25.28 -10.98 -0.49
C PRO A 190 -25.36 -12.51 -0.52
N ILE A 191 -24.27 -13.19 -0.14
CA ILE A 191 -24.23 -14.65 -0.07
C ILE A 191 -24.74 -15.13 1.29
N LYS A 192 -25.76 -15.99 1.28
CA LYS A 192 -26.37 -16.56 2.50
C LYS A 192 -25.48 -17.54 3.27
N LYS A 193 -24.50 -18.19 2.61
CA LYS A 193 -23.53 -19.11 3.23
C LYS A 193 -22.11 -18.76 2.79
N GLY A 194 -21.37 -18.09 3.67
CA GLY A 194 -19.96 -17.77 3.43
C GLY A 194 -19.13 -19.04 3.23
N ARG A 195 -18.23 -19.03 2.24
CA ARG A 195 -17.24 -20.10 2.07
C ARG A 195 -16.08 -19.85 3.03
N PHE A 196 -16.25 -20.28 4.28
CA PHE A 196 -15.33 -20.02 5.39
C PHE A 196 -13.85 -20.20 5.02
N VAL A 197 -13.46 -21.38 4.54
CA VAL A 197 -12.06 -21.71 4.20
C VAL A 197 -11.54 -20.81 3.07
N ARG A 198 -12.35 -20.56 2.05
CA ARG A 198 -11.94 -19.70 0.93
C ARG A 198 -11.71 -18.26 1.39
N ASN A 199 -12.61 -17.71 2.18
CA ASN A 199 -12.49 -16.33 2.66
C ASN A 199 -11.29 -16.20 3.61
N PHE A 200 -11.05 -17.19 4.47
CA PHE A 200 -9.86 -17.28 5.30
C PHE A 200 -8.57 -17.27 4.46
N LEU A 201 -8.50 -18.08 3.40
CA LEU A 201 -7.32 -18.12 2.51
C LEU A 201 -7.10 -16.81 1.74
N ILE A 202 -8.18 -16.11 1.36
CA ILE A 202 -8.07 -14.79 0.70
C ILE A 202 -7.52 -13.75 1.68
N VAL A 203 -8.00 -13.74 2.92
CA VAL A 203 -7.45 -12.88 3.97
C VAL A 203 -5.99 -13.23 4.24
N ALA A 204 -5.68 -14.53 4.37
CA ALA A 204 -4.32 -15.01 4.56
C ALA A 204 -3.35 -14.51 3.48
N LEU A 205 -3.75 -14.63 2.21
CA LEU A 205 -2.96 -14.12 1.10
C LEU A 205 -2.80 -12.59 1.13
N SER A 206 -3.87 -11.86 1.49
CA SER A 206 -3.84 -10.39 1.53
C SER A 206 -2.93 -9.87 2.65
N VAL A 207 -2.99 -10.49 3.83
CA VAL A 207 -2.07 -10.19 4.94
C VAL A 207 -0.64 -10.57 4.56
N PHE A 208 -0.44 -11.73 3.93
CA PHE A 208 0.90 -12.16 3.50
C PHE A 208 1.55 -11.20 2.50
N PHE A 209 0.79 -10.66 1.53
CA PHE A 209 1.30 -9.62 0.64
C PHE A 209 1.68 -8.34 1.39
N PHE A 210 0.91 -7.98 2.42
CA PHE A 210 1.28 -6.86 3.26
C PHE A 210 2.56 -7.14 4.07
N GLU A 211 2.70 -8.30 4.69
CA GLU A 211 3.92 -8.68 5.41
C GLU A 211 5.15 -8.65 4.50
N LEU A 212 5.03 -9.16 3.26
CA LEU A 212 6.08 -9.06 2.25
C LEU A 212 6.44 -7.61 1.92
N MET A 213 5.45 -6.71 1.88
CA MET A 213 5.65 -5.29 1.56
C MET A 213 6.42 -4.54 2.66
N ILE A 214 6.22 -4.91 3.92
CA ILE A 214 6.77 -4.18 5.08
C ILE A 214 8.02 -4.81 5.68
N GLU A 215 8.43 -5.98 5.17
CA GLU A 215 9.53 -6.79 5.68
C GLU A 215 10.81 -5.98 5.96
N PRO A 216 11.28 -5.07 5.08
CA PRO A 216 12.53 -4.33 5.32
C PRO A 216 12.42 -3.26 6.41
N MET A 217 11.21 -2.92 6.88
CA MET A 217 10.98 -1.84 7.83
C MET A 217 10.88 -2.31 9.28
N VAL A 218 10.55 -3.58 9.47
CA VAL A 218 10.18 -4.13 10.76
C VAL A 218 10.85 -5.48 10.94
N GLU A 219 11.66 -5.58 11.97
CA GLU A 219 12.22 -6.84 12.41
C GLU A 219 11.34 -7.47 13.48
N ASN A 220 10.94 -8.72 13.25
CA ASN A 220 10.30 -9.53 14.28
C ASN A 220 11.37 -10.30 15.04
N ARG A 221 11.51 -10.06 16.34
CA ARG A 221 12.54 -10.67 17.20
C ARG A 221 11.90 -11.51 18.30
N LEU A 222 12.71 -12.33 18.97
CA LEU A 222 12.31 -13.12 20.15
C LEU A 222 11.18 -14.15 19.90
N LEU A 223 10.84 -14.42 18.65
CA LEU A 223 9.93 -15.50 18.29
C LEU A 223 10.73 -16.81 18.10
N PRO A 224 10.09 -17.98 18.24
CA PRO A 224 10.75 -19.24 17.96
C PRO A 224 11.26 -19.29 16.51
N GLU A 225 12.50 -19.75 16.31
CA GLU A 225 13.14 -19.81 14.97
C GLU A 225 12.31 -20.56 13.93
N TRP A 226 11.63 -21.63 14.34
CA TRP A 226 10.77 -22.42 13.45
C TRP A 226 9.57 -21.65 12.89
N SER A 227 9.22 -20.52 13.52
CA SER A 227 8.08 -19.71 13.11
C SER A 227 8.38 -18.81 11.91
N TYR A 228 9.66 -18.55 11.60
CA TYR A 228 10.04 -17.70 10.49
C TYR A 228 9.95 -18.46 9.17
N ILE A 229 9.14 -17.95 8.24
CA ILE A 229 8.89 -18.59 6.93
C ILE A 229 9.64 -17.92 5.79
N TYR A 230 9.93 -16.63 5.92
CA TYR A 230 10.69 -15.85 4.95
C TYR A 230 11.31 -14.65 5.65
N ARG A 231 12.63 -14.67 5.82
CA ARG A 231 13.37 -13.61 6.54
C ARG A 231 12.69 -13.30 7.88
N ASP A 232 12.25 -12.06 8.09
CA ASP A 232 11.60 -11.63 9.33
C ASP A 232 10.09 -11.90 9.40
N ILE A 233 9.50 -12.54 8.39
CA ILE A 233 8.07 -12.89 8.39
C ILE A 233 7.85 -14.15 9.21
N SER A 234 7.13 -14.03 10.33
CA SER A 234 6.75 -15.15 11.20
C SER A 234 5.32 -15.62 10.98
N ILE A 235 5.13 -16.93 10.80
CA ILE A 235 3.81 -17.56 10.67
C ILE A 235 2.92 -17.36 11.90
N LEU A 236 3.53 -17.21 13.09
CA LEU A 236 2.77 -16.95 14.33
C LEU A 236 2.15 -15.57 14.30
N LEU A 237 2.94 -14.54 13.98
CA LEU A 237 2.49 -13.16 13.93
C LEU A 237 1.56 -12.92 12.73
N THR A 238 1.95 -13.40 11.54
CA THR A 238 1.08 -13.36 10.36
C THR A 238 -0.22 -14.10 10.61
N GLY A 239 -0.18 -15.30 11.20
CA GLY A 239 -1.37 -16.08 11.54
C GLY A 239 -2.29 -15.35 12.51
N PHE A 240 -1.73 -14.64 13.49
CA PHE A 240 -2.48 -13.78 14.40
C PHE A 240 -3.22 -12.66 13.64
N TRP A 241 -2.52 -11.92 12.77
CA TRP A 241 -3.15 -10.86 11.97
C TRP A 241 -4.22 -11.38 11.02
N VAL A 242 -4.00 -12.54 10.40
CA VAL A 242 -5.00 -13.22 9.57
C VAL A 242 -6.26 -13.53 10.37
N LEU A 243 -6.11 -14.12 11.56
CA LEU A 243 -7.23 -14.43 12.44
C LEU A 243 -7.97 -13.17 12.87
N LEU A 244 -7.24 -12.10 13.22
CA LEU A 244 -7.84 -10.83 13.60
C LEU A 244 -8.71 -10.25 12.48
N VAL A 245 -8.16 -10.11 11.27
CA VAL A 245 -8.88 -9.56 10.11
C VAL A 245 -10.09 -10.44 9.78
N PHE A 246 -9.91 -11.75 9.74
CA PHE A 246 -10.95 -12.70 9.39
C PHE A 246 -12.10 -12.72 10.42
N VAL A 247 -11.78 -12.70 11.72
CA VAL A 247 -12.80 -12.66 12.79
C VAL A 247 -13.53 -11.32 12.78
N ALA A 248 -12.83 -10.20 12.67
CA ALA A 248 -13.44 -8.88 12.58
C ALA A 248 -14.41 -8.79 11.40
N GLU A 249 -13.97 -9.27 10.22
CA GLU A 249 -14.79 -9.34 9.02
C GLU A 249 -16.05 -10.20 9.24
N ALA A 250 -15.89 -11.42 9.77
CA ALA A 250 -17.00 -12.33 10.02
C ALA A 250 -18.01 -11.79 11.05
N LEU A 251 -17.53 -11.11 12.10
CA LEU A 251 -18.38 -10.46 13.10
C LEU A 251 -19.17 -9.31 12.48
N VAL A 252 -18.50 -8.42 11.74
CA VAL A 252 -19.18 -7.27 11.11
C VAL A 252 -20.19 -7.74 10.07
N GLU A 253 -19.84 -8.74 9.26
CA GLU A 253 -20.79 -9.31 8.31
C GLU A 253 -21.99 -9.98 8.98
N ARG A 254 -21.79 -10.65 10.12
CA ARG A 254 -22.88 -11.31 10.85
C ARG A 254 -23.81 -10.32 11.53
N PHE A 255 -23.27 -9.34 12.26
CA PHE A 255 -24.06 -8.43 13.09
C PHE A 255 -24.55 -7.19 12.34
N PHE A 256 -23.85 -6.77 11.29
CA PHE A 256 -24.17 -5.55 10.52
C PHE A 256 -24.51 -5.85 9.07
N ALA A 257 -25.03 -7.05 8.76
CA ALA A 257 -25.41 -7.48 7.41
C ALA A 257 -26.34 -6.49 6.67
N ALA A 258 -27.16 -5.75 7.41
CA ALA A 258 -28.10 -4.76 6.86
C ALA A 258 -27.42 -3.43 6.43
N HIS A 259 -26.19 -3.17 6.87
CA HIS A 259 -25.48 -1.93 6.55
C HIS A 259 -24.86 -1.97 5.16
N SER A 260 -24.58 -0.79 4.61
CA SER A 260 -23.98 -0.66 3.29
C SER A 260 -22.55 -1.25 3.25
N LEU A 261 -22.03 -1.51 2.04
CA LEU A 261 -20.66 -2.00 1.88
C LEU A 261 -19.60 -1.02 2.45
N PRO A 262 -19.68 0.30 2.19
CA PRO A 262 -18.80 1.27 2.85
C PRO A 262 -18.84 1.21 4.38
N ASP A 263 -20.05 1.17 4.97
CA ASP A 263 -20.19 1.17 6.43
C ASP A 263 -19.56 -0.09 7.02
N ARG A 264 -19.81 -1.25 6.42
CA ARG A 264 -19.21 -2.52 6.86
C ARG A 264 -17.69 -2.51 6.72
N PHE A 265 -17.15 -1.89 5.67
CA PHE A 265 -15.71 -1.73 5.52
C PHE A 265 -15.12 -0.90 6.67
N VAL A 266 -15.70 0.28 6.93
CA VAL A 266 -15.25 1.17 8.02
C VAL A 266 -15.40 0.51 9.38
N MET A 267 -16.53 -0.15 9.66
CA MET A 267 -16.73 -0.88 10.92
C MET A 267 -15.71 -2.01 11.11
N THR A 268 -15.41 -2.77 10.05
CA THR A 268 -14.38 -3.82 10.09
C THR A 268 -13.01 -3.21 10.36
N LEU A 269 -12.69 -2.10 9.70
CA LEU A 269 -11.42 -1.41 9.87
C LEU A 269 -11.23 -0.88 11.29
N LEU A 270 -12.27 -0.26 11.86
CA LEU A 270 -12.27 0.22 13.24
C LEU A 270 -12.14 -0.93 14.24
N ALA A 271 -12.86 -2.03 14.02
CA ALA A 271 -12.78 -3.21 14.87
C ALA A 271 -11.35 -3.80 14.89
N ILE A 272 -10.71 -3.87 13.72
CA ILE A 272 -9.32 -4.30 13.62
C ILE A 272 -8.40 -3.30 14.33
N ALA A 273 -8.52 -2.00 14.06
CA ALA A 273 -7.64 -0.98 14.63
C ALA A 273 -7.70 -0.93 16.17
N VAL A 274 -8.88 -1.07 16.76
CA VAL A 274 -9.09 -1.10 18.21
C VAL A 274 -8.36 -2.27 18.87
N VAL A 275 -8.26 -3.42 18.21
CA VAL A 275 -7.58 -4.61 18.74
C VAL A 275 -6.10 -4.62 18.37
N ALA A 276 -5.75 -4.23 17.15
CA ALA A 276 -4.37 -4.25 16.66
C ALA A 276 -3.49 -3.24 17.38
N THR A 277 -3.98 -2.02 17.65
CA THR A 277 -3.19 -0.97 18.31
C THR A 277 -2.61 -1.38 19.66
N PRO A 278 -3.39 -1.90 20.63
CA PRO A 278 -2.82 -2.32 21.91
C PRO A 278 -1.89 -3.54 21.77
N ILE A 279 -2.15 -4.44 20.84
CA ILE A 279 -1.32 -5.64 20.61
C ILE A 279 0.02 -5.25 20.00
N GLU A 280 -0.01 -4.37 19.00
CA GLU A 280 1.19 -3.80 18.40
C GLU A 280 2.03 -3.08 19.45
N GLY A 281 1.39 -2.30 20.33
CA GLY A 281 2.10 -1.66 21.44
C GLY A 281 2.70 -2.63 22.44
N TRP A 282 2.01 -3.73 22.73
CA TRP A 282 2.58 -4.79 23.54
C TRP A 282 3.80 -5.44 22.88
N LEU A 283 3.73 -5.73 21.57
CA LEU A 283 4.83 -6.32 20.80
C LEU A 283 6.06 -5.40 20.76
N ILE A 284 5.85 -4.10 20.54
CA ILE A 284 6.92 -3.08 20.55
C ILE A 284 7.52 -2.98 21.96
N GLY A 285 6.69 -2.84 22.99
CA GLY A 285 7.13 -2.66 24.38
C GLY A 285 7.91 -3.84 24.96
N HIS A 286 7.71 -5.04 24.41
CA HIS A 286 8.45 -6.25 24.80
C HIS A 286 9.58 -6.62 23.83
N GLY A 287 9.82 -5.82 22.78
CA GLY A 287 10.88 -6.07 21.81
C GLY A 287 10.64 -7.22 20.84
N PHE A 288 9.39 -7.71 20.72
CA PHE A 288 9.02 -8.69 19.68
C PHE A 288 8.96 -8.05 18.30
N ARG A 289 8.67 -6.73 18.25
CA ARG A 289 8.58 -5.97 17.01
C ARG A 289 9.43 -4.72 17.11
N VAL A 290 10.45 -4.62 16.26
CA VAL A 290 11.43 -3.53 16.28
C VAL A 290 11.44 -2.84 14.92
N TYR A 291 11.19 -1.53 14.91
CA TYR A 291 11.25 -0.73 13.68
C TYR A 291 12.70 -0.34 13.38
N GLY A 292 13.06 -0.30 12.10
CA GLY A 292 14.38 0.12 11.63
C GLY A 292 14.75 1.55 12.03
N GLU A 293 16.04 1.88 11.91
CA GLU A 293 16.56 3.22 12.27
C GLU A 293 15.96 4.30 11.38
N SER A 294 15.84 4.05 10.08
CA SER A 294 15.21 4.97 9.13
C SER A 294 13.74 5.25 9.50
N ALA A 295 13.00 4.23 9.94
CA ALA A 295 11.60 4.39 10.34
C ALA A 295 11.44 5.14 11.66
N THR A 296 12.28 4.83 12.65
CA THR A 296 12.22 5.46 13.98
C THR A 296 12.73 6.90 13.97
N ARG A 297 13.74 7.21 13.14
CA ARG A 297 14.23 8.57 12.89
C ARG A 297 13.14 9.51 12.39
N ASP A 298 12.19 8.94 11.65
CA ASP A 298 11.07 9.67 11.09
C ASP A 298 9.97 9.95 12.12
N PHE A 299 9.92 9.29 13.27
CA PHE A 299 8.86 9.55 14.24
C PHE A 299 8.97 10.98 14.82
N VAL A 300 7.84 11.70 14.95
CA VAL A 300 7.77 13.03 15.59
C VAL A 300 8.05 12.98 17.10
N GLY A 301 8.31 11.79 17.66
CA GLY A 301 8.59 11.60 19.08
C GLY A 301 7.35 11.67 19.97
N ILE A 302 6.15 11.74 19.37
CA ILE A 302 4.88 11.72 20.11
C ILE A 302 4.43 10.27 20.24
N SER A 303 4.18 9.84 21.48
CA SER A 303 3.68 8.51 21.79
C SER A 303 2.31 8.58 22.47
N MET A 304 1.49 7.55 22.28
CA MET A 304 0.21 7.42 22.97
C MET A 304 0.43 7.32 24.49
N PRO A 305 -0.28 8.11 25.30
CA PRO A 305 0.00 8.24 26.74
C PRO A 305 -0.17 6.93 27.53
N PHE A 306 -0.99 5.98 27.04
CA PHE A 306 -1.29 4.73 27.75
C PHE A 306 -0.51 3.52 27.24
N SER A 307 -0.05 3.53 26.00
CA SER A 307 0.59 2.37 25.37
C SER A 307 2.06 2.60 25.01
N GLY A 308 2.54 3.85 25.02
CA GLY A 308 3.89 4.20 24.57
C GLY A 308 4.10 3.98 23.05
N VAL A 309 3.04 3.68 22.30
CA VAL A 309 3.12 3.45 20.86
C VAL A 309 3.33 4.77 20.13
N PRO A 310 4.30 4.88 19.21
CA PRO A 310 4.47 6.07 18.37
C PRO A 310 3.18 6.41 17.62
N ILE A 311 2.85 7.69 17.53
CA ILE A 311 1.59 8.13 16.91
C ILE A 311 1.51 7.73 15.43
N GLU A 312 2.65 7.66 14.74
CA GLU A 312 2.77 7.17 13.36
C GLU A 312 2.30 5.74 13.23
N VAL A 313 2.67 4.86 14.17
CA VAL A 313 2.24 3.47 14.17
C VAL A 313 0.73 3.39 14.37
N VAL A 314 0.17 4.18 15.28
CA VAL A 314 -1.29 4.24 15.52
C VAL A 314 -2.06 4.67 14.28
N PHE A 315 -1.56 5.67 13.55
CA PHE A 315 -2.17 6.10 12.29
C PHE A 315 -1.95 5.12 11.15
N ALA A 316 -0.79 4.44 11.10
CA ALA A 316 -0.48 3.45 10.09
C ALA A 316 -1.42 2.24 10.16
N ILE A 317 -1.79 1.80 11.37
CA ILE A 317 -2.65 0.63 11.61
C ILE A 317 -3.92 0.58 10.75
N PRO A 318 -4.85 1.54 10.87
CA PRO A 318 -6.04 1.53 10.05
C PRO A 318 -5.74 1.72 8.56
N LEU A 319 -4.65 2.39 8.18
CA LEU A 319 -4.35 2.62 6.77
C LEU A 319 -3.88 1.34 6.08
N TYR A 320 -2.98 0.56 6.70
CA TYR A 320 -2.53 -0.68 6.07
C TYR A 320 -3.61 -1.75 6.05
N PHE A 321 -4.42 -1.86 7.11
CA PHE A 321 -5.54 -2.78 7.11
C PHE A 321 -6.59 -2.39 6.08
N ALA A 322 -6.69 -1.11 5.68
CA ALA A 322 -7.57 -0.72 4.59
C ALA A 322 -7.13 -1.33 3.26
N LEU A 323 -5.83 -1.41 2.97
CA LEU A 323 -5.32 -2.05 1.76
C LEU A 323 -5.59 -3.57 1.77
N ILE A 324 -5.29 -4.24 2.90
CA ILE A 324 -5.56 -5.67 3.10
C ILE A 324 -7.06 -5.97 2.93
N LEU A 325 -7.91 -5.19 3.59
CA LEU A 325 -9.36 -5.35 3.55
C LEU A 325 -9.90 -5.05 2.15
N GLY A 326 -9.36 -4.04 1.47
CA GLY A 326 -9.72 -3.68 0.10
C GLY A 326 -9.46 -4.83 -0.87
N LEU A 327 -8.24 -5.38 -0.86
CA LEU A 327 -7.88 -6.53 -1.69
C LEU A 327 -8.75 -7.76 -1.38
N SER A 328 -8.85 -8.13 -0.10
CA SER A 328 -9.60 -9.32 0.30
C SER A 328 -11.08 -9.22 -0.07
N LYS A 329 -11.74 -8.08 0.19
CA LYS A 329 -13.13 -7.84 -0.20
C LYS A 329 -13.33 -7.81 -1.71
N PHE A 330 -12.42 -7.19 -2.47
CA PHE A 330 -12.47 -7.21 -3.93
C PHE A 330 -12.46 -8.64 -4.48
N VAL A 331 -11.54 -9.49 -4.01
CA VAL A 331 -11.42 -10.87 -4.46
C VAL A 331 -12.64 -11.69 -4.07
N GLN A 332 -13.12 -11.55 -2.82
CA GLN A 332 -14.34 -12.20 -2.37
C GLN A 332 -15.55 -11.81 -3.23
N LEU A 333 -15.75 -10.51 -3.47
CA LEU A 333 -16.84 -10.01 -4.31
C LEU A 333 -16.81 -10.61 -5.72
N CYS A 334 -15.64 -10.73 -6.34
CA CYS A 334 -15.52 -11.31 -7.67
C CYS A 334 -15.78 -12.83 -7.70
N LEU A 335 -15.37 -13.56 -6.66
CA LEU A 335 -15.62 -15.01 -6.58
C LEU A 335 -17.07 -15.33 -6.24
N ASP A 336 -17.73 -14.41 -5.53
CA ASP A 336 -19.12 -14.51 -5.11
C ASP A 336 -20.09 -14.10 -6.23
N ASN A 337 -19.72 -13.08 -6.99
CA ASN A 337 -20.48 -12.58 -8.13
C ASN A 337 -19.79 -13.05 -9.41
N LYS A 338 -20.13 -14.24 -9.91
CA LYS A 338 -19.55 -14.90 -11.11
C LYS A 338 -19.79 -14.17 -12.46
N ARG A 339 -19.91 -12.85 -12.47
CA ARG A 339 -20.18 -12.05 -13.67
C ARG A 339 -18.92 -11.81 -14.50
#